data_AF-A0AAD1CBF9-F1
#
_entry.id   AF-A0AAD1CBF9-F1
#
_cell.length_a   1.000
_cell.length_b   1.000
_cell.length_c   1.000
_cell.angle_alpha   90.00
_cell.angle_beta   90.00
_cell.angle_gamma   90.00
#
_symmetry.space_group_name_H-M   'P 1'
#
loop_
_entity.id
_entity.type
_entity.pdbx_description
1 polymer ?
#
loop_
_entity_poly.entity_id
_entity_poly.type
_entity_poly.pdbx_seq_one_letter_code
_entity_poly.pdbx_strand_id
1 'polypeptide(L)' 'MIIGNNIETIKHVGNNGQISMGKKYAGKQIQVLTLSDGTIIIKPGKFIPDNEMWLYRNNNNEMLDKAIGWTEKNKR' A
#
# COMPACT_ATOMS: atom_id res chain seq x y z
N MET A 1 5.46 22.16 -2.85
CA MET A 1 4.27 21.75 -2.06
C MET A 1 3.28 21.14 -3.04
N ILE A 2 3.21 19.81 -3.15
CA ILE A 2 2.18 19.18 -4.00
C ILE A 2 0.92 19.10 -3.14
N ILE A 3 -0.01 20.01 -3.40
CA ILE A 3 -1.35 19.98 -2.81
C ILE A 3 -2.07 18.85 -3.56
N GLY A 4 -2.10 17.65 -2.98
CA GLY A 4 -2.85 16.54 -3.55
C GLY A 4 -4.33 16.90 -3.53
N ASN A 5 -4.95 17.06 -4.70
CA ASN A 5 -6.40 17.22 -4.78
C ASN A 5 -7.08 15.95 -4.28
N ASN A 6 -7.76 16.05 -3.13
CA ASN A 6 -8.65 15.01 -2.66
C ASN A 6 -9.94 15.07 -3.48
N ILE A 7 -10.37 13.93 -4.00
CA ILE A 7 -11.64 13.81 -4.74
C ILE A 7 -12.58 12.97 -3.88
N GLU A 8 -13.66 13.59 -3.42
CA GLU A 8 -14.76 12.89 -2.77
C GLU A 8 -15.72 12.35 -3.82
N THR A 9 -16.10 11.08 -3.71
CA THR A 9 -17.05 10.45 -4.62
C THR A 9 -18.05 9.62 -3.84
N ILE A 10 -19.33 9.83 -4.10
CA ILE A 10 -20.40 9.02 -3.51
C ILE A 10 -20.63 7.80 -4.40
N LYS A 11 -20.69 6.61 -3.81
CA LYS A 11 -20.94 5.34 -4.49
C LYS A 11 -22.02 4.56 -3.75
N HIS A 12 -22.84 3.86 -4.51
CA HIS A 12 -23.83 2.95 -3.94
C HIS A 12 -23.23 1.56 -3.69
N VAL A 13 -23.67 0.91 -2.62
CA VAL A 13 -23.35 -0.49 -2.33
C VAL A 13 -24.36 -1.34 -3.09
N GLY A 14 -23.90 -2.21 -3.98
CA GLY A 14 -24.80 -3.10 -4.73
C GLY A 14 -25.50 -4.09 -3.80
N ASN A 15 -26.58 -4.72 -4.29
CA ASN A 15 -27.41 -5.66 -3.51
C ASN A 15 -26.62 -6.80 -2.85
N ASN A 16 -25.46 -7.17 -3.40
CA ASN A 16 -24.59 -8.20 -2.84
C ASN A 16 -23.55 -7.67 -1.82
N GLY A 17 -23.68 -6.42 -1.36
CA GLY A 17 -22.74 -5.80 -0.43
C GLY A 17 -21.45 -5.27 -1.06
N GLN A 18 -21.37 -5.19 -2.39
CA GLN A 18 -20.14 -4.80 -3.11
C GLN A 18 -20.07 -3.30 -3.40
N ILE A 19 -18.87 -2.72 -3.29
CA ILE A 19 -18.57 -1.33 -3.70
C ILE A 19 -17.55 -1.30 -4.84
N SER A 20 -17.93 -0.72 -5.97
CA SER A 20 -17.07 -0.64 -7.15
C SER A 20 -16.04 0.48 -7.03
N MET A 21 -14.76 0.16 -6.80
CA MET A 21 -13.68 1.15 -6.64
C MET A 21 -13.05 1.62 -7.97
N GLY A 22 -13.35 0.94 -9.08
CA GLY A 22 -12.83 1.24 -10.41
C GLY A 22 -11.54 0.47 -10.77
N LYS A 23 -11.22 0.44 -12.07
CA LYS A 23 -10.14 -0.40 -12.63
C LYS A 23 -8.75 -0.13 -12.04
N LYS A 24 -8.50 1.10 -11.56
CA LYS A 24 -7.22 1.47 -10.90
C LYS A 24 -6.86 0.63 -9.66
N TYR A 25 -7.85 -0.04 -9.06
CA TYR A 25 -7.66 -0.92 -7.90
C TYR A 25 -7.92 -2.39 -8.22
N ALA A 26 -8.18 -2.75 -9.47
CA ALA A 26 -8.40 -4.14 -9.85
C ALA A 26 -7.16 -5.00 -9.52
N GLY A 27 -7.39 -6.17 -8.92
CA GLY A 27 -6.33 -7.11 -8.55
C GLY A 27 -5.46 -6.70 -7.36
N LYS A 28 -5.64 -5.51 -6.77
CA LYS A 28 -4.91 -5.09 -5.57
C LYS A 28 -5.52 -5.74 -4.33
N GLN A 29 -4.66 -6.14 -3.39
CA GLN A 29 -5.11 -6.46 -2.05
C GLN A 29 -5.50 -5.20 -1.31
N ILE A 30 -6.59 -5.27 -0.57
CA ILE A 30 -7.20 -4.14 0.11
C ILE A 30 -7.39 -4.50 1.58
N GLN A 31 -6.91 -3.65 2.47
CA GLN A 31 -7.27 -3.71 3.87
C GLN A 31 -8.61 -3.01 4.07
N VAL A 32 -9.53 -3.69 4.76
CA VAL A 32 -10.81 -3.14 5.20
C VAL A 32 -10.80 -3.13 6.72
N LEU A 33 -10.90 -1.94 7.30
CA LEU A 33 -11.01 -1.73 8.74
C LEU A 33 -12.37 -1.11 9.03
N THR A 34 -13.16 -1.77 9.87
CA THR A 34 -14.42 -1.24 10.40
C THR A 34 -14.16 -0.73 11.81
N LEU A 35 -14.37 0.56 12.03
CA LEU A 35 -14.28 1.19 13.33
C LEU A 35 -15.55 0.92 14.16
N SER A 36 -15.47 1.19 15.47
CA SER A 36 -16.58 0.97 16.40
C SER A 36 -17.80 1.85 16.13
N ASP A 37 -17.62 2.99 15.47
CA ASP A 37 -18.68 3.91 15.05
C ASP A 37 -19.32 3.52 13.69
N GLY A 38 -18.89 2.41 13.09
CA GLY A 38 -19.34 1.96 11.77
C GLY A 38 -18.58 2.57 10.60
N THR A 39 -17.63 3.48 10.83
CA THR A 39 -16.77 4.03 9.77
C THR A 39 -15.93 2.91 9.14
N ILE A 40 -15.97 2.82 7.81
CA ILE A 40 -15.17 1.86 7.05
C ILE A 40 -13.98 2.59 6.42
N ILE A 41 -12.76 2.19 6.77
CA ILE A 41 -11.52 2.67 6.18
C ILE A 41 -10.99 1.61 5.23
N ILE A 42 -10.76 2.01 3.97
CA ILE A 42 -10.27 1.14 2.90
C ILE A 42 -8.90 1.63 2.46
N LYS A 43 -7.88 0.75 2.52
CA LYS A 43 -6.51 1.07 2.12
C LYS A 43 -5.97 0.03 1.15
N PRO A 44 -5.42 0.42 -0.02
CA PRO A 44 -4.67 -0.52 -0.85
C PRO A 44 -3.42 -0.97 -0.10
N GLY A 45 -3.24 -2.28 0.01
CA GLY A 45 -2.12 -2.90 0.70
C GLY A 45 -1.28 -3.75 -0.25
N LYS A 46 -0.10 -4.14 0.24
CA LYS A 46 0.70 -5.20 -0.34
C LYS A 46 0.94 -6.25 0.73
N PHE A 47 0.81 -7.51 0.36
CA PHE A 47 1.26 -8.62 1.18
C PHE A 47 2.78 -8.73 1.12
N ILE A 48 3.41 -8.94 2.27
CA ILE A 48 4.83 -9.23 2.40
C ILE A 48 4.93 -10.62 3.04
N PRO A 49 5.52 -11.61 2.36
CA PRO A 49 5.81 -12.92 2.94
C PRO A 49 6.61 -12.82 4.24
N ASP A 50 6.37 -13.72 5.19
CA ASP A 50 7.03 -13.69 6.50
C ASP A 50 8.56 -13.73 6.41
N ASN A 51 9.11 -14.52 5.47
CA ASN A 51 10.54 -14.63 5.21
C ASN A 51 11.17 -13.39 4.55
N GLU A 52 10.37 -12.44 4.09
CA GLU A 52 10.80 -11.16 3.51
C GLU A 52 10.55 -10.00 4.48
N MET A 53 9.81 -10.23 5.56
CA MET A 53 9.43 -9.19 6.52
C MET A 53 10.62 -8.54 7.23
N TRP A 54 11.75 -9.25 7.29
CA TRP A 54 13.00 -8.74 7.87
C TRP A 54 13.55 -7.51 7.12
N LEU A 55 13.28 -7.37 5.81
CA LEU A 55 13.72 -6.23 4.99
C LEU A 55 13.21 -4.90 5.54
N TYR A 56 12.03 -4.92 6.16
CA TYR A 56 11.33 -3.74 6.67
C TYR A 56 11.58 -3.47 8.16
N ARG A 57 12.43 -4.26 8.82
CA ARG A 57 12.82 -4.05 10.23
C ARG A 57 14.15 -3.28 10.29
N ASN A 58 14.32 -2.48 11.35
CA ASN A 58 15.61 -1.89 11.75
C ASN A 58 16.42 -1.21 10.62
N ASN A 59 15.75 -0.54 9.67
CA ASN A 59 16.37 0.13 8.51
C ASN A 59 17.20 -0.79 7.59
N ASN A 60 16.92 -2.10 7.56
CA ASN A 60 17.62 -3.05 6.68
C ASN A 60 17.57 -2.65 5.20
N ASN A 61 16.43 -2.13 4.71
CA ASN A 61 16.32 -1.58 3.36
C ASN A 61 17.35 -0.48 3.07
N GLU A 62 17.57 0.47 3.99
CA GLU A 62 18.55 1.55 3.78
C GLU A 62 19.99 1.03 3.73
N MET A 63 20.28 -0.03 4.50
CA MET A 63 21.59 -0.68 4.46
C MET A 63 21.83 -1.36 3.12
N LEU A 64 20.80 -2.03 2.57
CA LEU A 64 20.86 -2.64 1.25
C LEU A 64 21.04 -1.59 0.15
N ASP A 65 20.29 -0.48 0.20
CA ASP A 65 20.42 0.62 -0.76
C ASP A 65 21.86 1.20 -0.76
N LYS A 66 22.45 1.37 0.43
CA LYS A 66 23.85 1.82 0.56
C LYS A 66 24.84 0.81 -0.03
N ALA A 67 24.64 -0.48 0.22
CA ALA A 67 25.49 -1.55 -0.31
C ALA A 67 25.43 -1.64 -1.84
N ILE A 68 24.22 -1.53 -2.41
CA ILE A 68 24.00 -1.48 -3.86
C ILE A 68 24.71 -0.25 -4.44
N GLY A 69 24.48 0.94 -3.87
CA GLY A 69 25.11 2.17 -4.34
C GLY A 69 26.64 2.15 -4.25
N TRP A 70 27.22 1.50 -3.23
CA TRP A 70 28.66 1.28 -3.16
C TRP A 70 29.14 0.36 -4.30
N THR A 71 28.43 -0.75 -4.53
CA THR A 71 28.77 -1.71 -5.59
C THR A 71 28.75 -1.06 -6.96
N GLU A 72 27.73 -0.26 -7.26
CA GLU A 72 27.62 0.45 -8.55
C GLU A 72 28.76 1.44 -8.78
N LYS A 73 29.18 2.15 -7.73
CA LYS A 73 30.32 3.09 -7.80
C LYS A 73 31.68 2.40 -7.94
N ASN A 74 31.80 1.16 -7.50
CA ASN A 74 33.05 0.39 -7.47
C ASN A 74 33.00 -0.81 -8.43
N LYS A 75 32.11 -0.80 -9.44
CA LYS A 75 32.12 -1.78 -10.52
C LYS A 75 33.45 -1.69 -11.27
N ARG A 76 34.15 -2.81 -11.35
CA ARG A 76 35.35 -2.98 -12.17
C ARG A 76 35.02 -3.02 -13.65
#